data_AF-A0A7Y8HKP5-F1
#
_entry.id   AF-A0A7Y8HKP5-F1
#
_cell.length_a   1.000
_cell.length_b   1.000
_cell.length_c   1.000
_cell.angle_alpha   90.00
_cell.angle_beta   90.00
_cell.angle_gamma   90.00
#
_symmetry.space_group_name_H-M   'P 1'
#
loop_
_entity.id
_entity.type
_entity.pdbx_description
1 polymer ?
#
loop_
_entity_poly.entity_id
_entity_poly.type
_entity_poly.pdbx_seq_one_letter_code
_entity_poly.pdbx_strand_id
1 'polypeptide(L)' 'MKNLINFPYKFRKSIYFEDDSYRDLIFEGFIIIYKVEDEKIVILEIIKWQDR' A
#
# COMPACT_ATOMS: atom_id res chain seq x y z
N MET A 1 -11.35 2.72 -4.81
CA MET A 1 -10.83 4.00 -4.27
C MET A 1 -11.30 4.35 -2.85
N LYS A 2 -12.62 4.42 -2.56
CA LYS A 2 -13.13 4.93 -1.26
C LYS A 2 -12.59 4.25 0.00
N ASN A 3 -12.31 2.94 -0.06
CA ASN A 3 -11.77 2.20 1.10
C ASN A 3 -10.34 2.59 1.47
N LEU A 4 -9.51 3.01 0.50
CA LEU A 4 -8.13 3.39 0.77
C LEU A 4 -8.04 4.68 1.57
N ILE A 5 -8.89 5.66 1.24
CA ILE A 5 -8.91 6.96 1.91
C ILE A 5 -9.55 6.84 3.30
N ASN A 6 -10.67 6.13 3.42
CA ASN A 6 -11.41 6.05 4.70
C ASN A 6 -10.78 5.06 5.69
N PHE A 7 -10.07 4.04 5.19
CA PHE A 7 -9.46 2.99 6.00
C PHE A 7 -8.05 2.65 5.48
N PRO A 8 -7.10 3.59 5.54
CA PRO A 8 -5.77 3.43 4.96
C PRO A 8 -4.95 2.31 5.63
N TYR A 9 -5.26 1.98 6.88
CA TYR A 9 -4.65 0.85 7.58
C TYR A 9 -5.40 -0.49 7.39
N LYS A 10 -6.43 -0.56 6.54
CA LYS A 10 -7.17 -1.81 6.29
C LYS A 10 -6.31 -2.87 5.58
N PHE A 11 -5.39 -2.42 4.74
CA PHE A 11 -4.50 -3.29 3.98
C PHE A 11 -3.36 -3.76 4.87
N ARG A 12 -2.71 -4.87 4.50
CA ARG A 12 -1.67 -5.48 5.34
C ARG A 12 -0.48 -4.54 5.53
N LYS A 13 0.20 -4.65 6.66
CA LYS A 13 1.51 -4.02 6.89
C LYS A 13 2.48 -4.46 5.80
N SER A 14 3.27 -3.52 5.28
CA SER A 14 4.22 -3.82 4.22
C SER A 14 5.30 -4.78 4.73
N ILE A 15 5.67 -5.77 3.92
CA ILE A 15 6.75 -6.71 4.27
C ILE A 15 8.15 -6.12 4.05
N TYR A 16 8.24 -4.94 3.41
CA TYR A 16 9.49 -4.28 3.06
C TYR A 16 9.94 -3.24 4.10
N PHE A 17 9.08 -2.89 5.05
CA PHE A 17 9.32 -1.84 6.03
C PHE A 17 8.85 -2.29 7.42
N GLU A 18 9.61 -1.95 8.47
CA GLU A 18 9.24 -2.26 9.86
C GLU A 18 8.14 -1.33 10.41
N ASP A 19 8.01 -0.14 9.82
CA ASP A 19 7.07 0.91 10.21
C ASP A 19 5.62 0.57 9.79
N ASP A 20 4.68 0.68 10.75
CA ASP A 20 3.24 0.41 10.60
C ASP A 20 2.51 1.29 9.60
N SER A 21 3.08 2.46 9.28
CA SER A 21 2.55 3.40 8.28
C SER A 21 2.69 2.90 6.85
N TYR A 22 3.55 1.91 6.57
CA TYR A 22 3.73 1.33 5.23
C TYR A 22 2.80 0.14 5.05
N ARG A 23 2.06 0.13 3.94
CA ARG A 23 1.05 -0.90 3.63
C ARG A 23 1.20 -1.42 2.21
N ASP A 24 0.80 -2.68 2.03
CA ASP A 24 0.71 -3.31 0.71
C ASP A 24 -0.76 -3.46 0.29
N LEU A 25 -1.15 -2.78 -0.78
CA LEU A 25 -2.43 -2.98 -1.45
C LEU A 25 -2.23 -3.98 -2.60
N ILE A 26 -2.82 -5.17 -2.46
CA ILE A 26 -2.83 -6.19 -3.52
C ILE A 26 -4.11 -6.04 -4.34
N PHE A 27 -3.98 -5.81 -5.64
CA PHE A 27 -5.10 -5.62 -6.54
C PHE A 27 -4.77 -6.11 -7.95
N GLU A 28 -5.57 -7.02 -8.51
CA GLU A 28 -5.49 -7.46 -9.93
C GLU A 28 -4.06 -7.86 -10.39
N GLY A 29 -3.32 -8.58 -9.54
CA GLY A 29 -1.94 -8.98 -9.87
C GLY A 29 -0.91 -7.86 -9.72
N PHE A 30 -1.25 -6.75 -9.07
CA PHE A 30 -0.33 -5.70 -8.66
C PHE A 30 -0.18 -5.67 -7.14
N ILE A 31 1.00 -5.24 -6.68
CA ILE A 31 1.27 -4.81 -5.32
C ILE A 31 1.56 -3.32 -5.38
N ILE A 32 0.71 -2.52 -4.74
CA ILE A 32 0.89 -1.08 -4.59
C ILE A 32 1.40 -0.85 -3.17
N ILE A 33 2.65 -0.41 -3.04
CA ILE A 33 3.24 -0.03 -1.77
C ILE A 33 2.93 1.44 -1.54
N TYR A 34 2.31 1.75 -0.40
CA TYR A 34 2.03 3.13 -0.01
C TYR A 34 2.32 3.36 1.47
N LYS A 35 2.57 4.63 1.81
CA LYS A 35 2.73 5.11 3.18
C LYS A 35 1.54 5.98 3.57
N VAL A 36 1.03 5.76 4.77
CA VAL A 36 0.03 6.61 5.42
C VAL A 36 0.76 7.72 6.16
N GLU A 37 0.51 8.97 5.77
CA GLU A 37 0.94 10.17 6.49
C GLU A 37 -0.28 10.93 7.00
N ASP A 38 -0.07 11.89 7.89
CA ASP A 38 -1.16 12.53 8.65
C ASP A 38 -2.29 13.09 7.78
N GLU A 39 -1.96 13.67 6.62
CA GLU A 39 -2.94 14.31 5.73
C GLU A 39 -3.02 13.66 4.33
N LYS A 40 -2.19 12.65 4.05
CA LYS A 40 -2.06 12.11 2.70
C LYS A 40 -1.59 10.66 2.67
N ILE A 41 -1.85 10.03 1.54
CA ILE A 41 -1.32 8.72 1.20
C ILE A 41 -0.26 8.93 0.11
N VAL A 42 0.95 8.45 0.36
CA VAL A 42 2.06 8.52 -0.60
C VAL A 42 2.23 7.15 -1.25
N ILE A 43 1.98 7.06 -2.56
CA ILE A 43 2.28 5.84 -3.33
C ILE A 43 3.78 5.84 -3.61
N LEU A 44 4.45 4.74 -3.24
CA LEU A 44 5.89 4.58 -3.37
C LEU A 44 6.25 3.76 -4.60
N GLU A 45 5.56 2.64 -4.79
CA GLU A 45 5.88 1.69 -5.86
C GLU A 45 4.64 0.90 -6.30
N ILE A 46 4.63 0.48 -7.57
CA ILE A 46 3.61 -0.40 -8.15
C ILE A 46 4.35 -1.56 -8.83
N ILE A 47 4.23 -2.75 -8.25
CA ILE A 47 4.90 -3.97 -8.71
C ILE A 47 3.87 -4.87 -9.40
N LYS A 48 4.15 -5.33 -10.62
CA LYS A 48 3.30 -6.31 -11.32
C LYS A 48 3.83 -7.72 -11.05
N TRP A 49 2.96 -8.64 -10.67
CA TRP A 49 3.32 -10.05 -10.39
C TRP A 49 3.91 -10.81 -11.59
N GLN A 50 3.79 -10.29 -12.81
CA GLN A 50 4.28 -10.93 -14.04
C GLN A 50 5.76 -10.67 -14.35
N ASP A 51 6.44 -9.78 -13.62
CA ASP A 51 7.86 -9.46 -13.85
C ASP A 51 8.81 -10.23 -12.91
N ARG A 52 8.59 -11.54 -12.74
CA ARG A 52 9.59 -12.47 -12.18
C ARG A 52 10.11 -13.42 -13.24
#